data_AF-A0A0B3AJJ0-F1
#
_entry.id   AF-A0A0B3AJJ0-F1
#
_cell.length_a   1.000
_cell.length_b   1.000
_cell.length_c   1.000
_cell.angle_alpha   90.00
_cell.angle_beta   90.00
_cell.angle_gamma   90.00
#
_symmetry.space_group_name_H-M   'P 1'
#
loop_
_entity.id
_entity.type
_entity.pdbx_description
1 polymer ?
#
loop_
_entity_poly.entity_id
_entity_poly.type
_entity_poly.pdbx_seq_one_letter_code
_entity_poly.pdbx_strand_id
1 'polypeptide(L)'
;MITLNKSMIILPHDEMIEKLKQTRIQRMLLCKDLNQYIGTNQINYNLKRNENGKPILDLKQLDGMVIQIQNQKIYDTLMQLYECGSWKWYSEKLPTEFNAWKNNQENNMNITAKKNFIYSFAFKHAQNFNLKIITPKEFYELQEPEITQEIIQEINEWFEINKPNRESKG
;
A
#
# COMPACT_ATOMS: atom_id res chain seq x y z
N MET A 1 -59.75 3.18 -3.53
CA MET A 1 -59.30 2.82 -2.17
C MET A 1 -57.89 2.27 -2.30
N ILE A 2 -56.88 3.10 -2.01
CA ILE A 2 -55.47 2.73 -2.11
C ILE A 2 -55.00 2.36 -0.70
N THR A 3 -54.76 1.08 -0.46
CA THR A 3 -54.18 0.58 0.79
C THR A 3 -52.65 0.68 0.68
N LEU A 4 -52.06 1.69 1.34
CA LEU A 4 -50.63 1.76 1.57
C LEU A 4 -50.34 1.25 2.98
N ASN A 5 -50.12 -0.06 3.12
CA ASN A 5 -49.48 -0.62 4.31
C ASN A 5 -47.99 -0.82 4.03
N LYS A 6 -47.19 0.20 4.36
CA LYS A 6 -45.76 0.00 4.64
C LYS A 6 -45.56 0.13 6.14
N SER A 7 -45.58 -1.01 6.84
CA SER A 7 -45.13 -1.12 8.21
C SER A 7 -43.62 -0.85 8.25
N MET A 8 -43.21 0.22 8.94
CA MET A 8 -41.81 0.44 9.31
C MET A 8 -41.45 -0.49 10.46
N ILE A 9 -40.55 -1.45 10.20
CA ILE A 9 -40.01 -2.33 11.24
C ILE A 9 -38.78 -1.62 11.84
N ILE A 10 -38.86 -1.27 13.11
CA ILE A 10 -37.70 -0.81 13.90
C ILE A 10 -36.99 -2.06 14.38
N LEU A 11 -35.78 -2.28 13.87
CA LEU A 11 -34.94 -3.41 14.30
C LEU A 11 -34.19 -3.03 15.60
N PRO A 12 -34.09 -3.95 16.57
CA PRO A 12 -33.15 -3.83 17.69
C PRO A 12 -31.73 -3.57 17.18
N HIS A 13 -30.92 -2.82 17.94
CA HIS A 13 -29.59 -2.38 17.52
C HIS A 13 -28.69 -3.55 17.10
N ASP A 14 -28.67 -4.63 17.87
CA ASP A 14 -27.82 -5.79 17.59
C ASP A 14 -28.23 -6.52 16.30
N GLU A 15 -29.53 -6.62 16.05
CA GLU A 15 -30.07 -7.21 14.82
C GLU A 15 -29.76 -6.35 13.60
N MET A 16 -29.80 -5.01 13.76
CA MET A 16 -29.37 -4.08 12.71
C MET A 16 -27.88 -4.25 12.39
N ILE A 17 -27.01 -4.38 13.40
CA ILE A 17 -25.57 -4.57 13.21
C ILE A 17 -25.28 -5.89 12.48
N GLU A 18 -25.92 -6.99 12.87
CA GLU A 18 -25.77 -8.28 12.18
C GLU A 18 -26.27 -8.22 10.73
N LYS A 19 -27.42 -7.57 10.51
CA LYS A 19 -27.95 -7.36 9.16
C LYS A 19 -27.01 -6.51 8.29
N LEU A 20 -26.35 -5.51 8.86
CA LEU A 20 -25.34 -4.70 8.18
C LEU A 20 -24.10 -5.52 7.82
N LYS A 21 -23.61 -6.38 8.72
CA LYS A 21 -22.49 -7.30 8.45
C LYS A 21 -22.83 -8.29 7.34
N GLN A 22 -24.00 -8.92 7.40
CA GLN A 22 -24.48 -9.84 6.37
C GLN A 22 -24.63 -9.14 5.02
N THR A 23 -25.19 -7.93 5.01
CA THR A 23 -25.32 -7.11 3.80
C THR A 23 -23.94 -6.77 3.23
N ARG A 24 -22.96 -6.46 4.06
CA ARG A 24 -21.57 -6.19 3.63
C ARG A 24 -20.92 -7.42 3.01
N ILE A 25 -21.07 -8.60 3.62
CA ILE A 25 -20.55 -9.87 3.10
C ILE A 25 -21.22 -10.22 1.78
N GLN A 26 -22.55 -10.14 1.70
CA GLN A 26 -23.30 -10.37 0.47
C GLN A 26 -22.88 -9.41 -0.63
N ARG A 27 -22.71 -8.12 -0.35
CA ARG A 27 -22.21 -7.15 -1.34
C ARG A 27 -20.79 -7.48 -1.79
N MET A 28 -19.89 -7.89 -0.90
CA MET A 28 -18.54 -8.32 -1.29
C MET A 28 -18.56 -9.55 -2.19
N LEU A 29 -19.43 -10.53 -1.92
CA LEU A 29 -19.61 -11.71 -2.77
C LEU A 29 -20.24 -11.34 -4.12
N LEU A 30 -21.28 -10.52 -4.11
CA LEU A 30 -21.95 -10.05 -5.32
C LEU A 30 -21.01 -9.21 -6.20
N CYS A 31 -20.15 -8.38 -5.60
CA CYS A 31 -19.14 -7.61 -6.32
C CYS A 31 -18.01 -8.51 -6.87
N LYS A 32 -17.64 -9.60 -6.17
CA LYS A 32 -16.72 -10.61 -6.72
C LYS A 32 -17.30 -11.28 -7.97
N ASP A 33 -18.58 -11.60 -7.96
CA ASP A 33 -19.26 -12.22 -9.11
C ASP A 33 -19.54 -11.21 -10.23
N LEU A 34 -19.83 -9.95 -9.89
CA LEU A 34 -20.02 -8.87 -10.87
C LEU A 34 -18.72 -8.50 -11.60
N ASN A 35 -17.54 -8.74 -11.04
CA ASN A 35 -16.27 -8.63 -11.78
C ASN A 35 -16.20 -9.57 -12.99
N GLN A 36 -17.04 -10.62 -13.03
CA GLN A 36 -17.13 -11.55 -14.16
C GLN A 36 -18.05 -11.05 -15.28
N TYR A 37 -18.96 -10.10 -15.00
CA TYR A 37 -20.03 -9.66 -15.92
C TYR A 37 -20.00 -8.17 -16.27
N ILE A 38 -19.37 -7.33 -15.45
CA ILE A 38 -19.07 -5.95 -15.81
C ILE A 38 -17.85 -6.01 -16.71
N GLY A 39 -18.09 -5.80 -18.02
CA GLY A 39 -17.05 -5.69 -19.04
C GLY A 39 -15.86 -4.94 -18.46
N THR A 40 -14.74 -5.65 -18.44
CA THR A 40 -13.47 -5.25 -17.85
C THR A 40 -13.29 -3.73 -17.84
N ASN A 41 -13.41 -3.10 -16.67
CA ASN A 41 -12.40 -2.10 -16.35
C ASN A 41 -11.11 -2.92 -16.29
N GLN A 42 -10.48 -3.06 -17.46
CA GLN A 42 -9.15 -3.60 -17.64
C GLN A 42 -8.23 -2.64 -16.87
N ILE A 43 -8.20 -2.79 -15.54
CA ILE A 43 -6.96 -2.61 -14.82
C ILE A 43 -6.10 -3.68 -15.46
N ASN A 44 -5.26 -3.28 -16.40
CA ASN A 44 -4.25 -4.14 -16.97
C ASN A 44 -3.47 -4.68 -15.77
N TYR A 45 -3.76 -5.91 -15.35
CA TYR A 45 -3.05 -6.59 -14.28
C TYR A 45 -1.65 -6.91 -14.83
N ASN A 46 -0.80 -5.90 -14.89
CA ASN A 46 0.57 -6.01 -15.42
C ASN A 46 1.49 -6.70 -14.40
N LEU A 47 1.09 -6.74 -13.13
CA LEU A 47 1.88 -7.34 -12.06
C LEU A 47 1.51 -8.80 -11.84
N LYS A 48 2.54 -9.63 -11.70
CA LYS A 48 2.40 -10.99 -11.15
C LYS A 48 1.84 -10.91 -9.74
N ARG A 49 1.09 -11.93 -9.31
CA ARG A 49 0.50 -12.01 -7.98
C ARG A 49 0.91 -13.28 -7.26
N ASN A 50 1.01 -13.23 -5.94
CA ASN A 50 1.23 -14.42 -5.11
C ASN A 50 -0.10 -15.16 -4.86
N GLU A 51 -0.03 -16.27 -4.11
CA GLU A 51 -1.19 -17.09 -3.74
C GLU A 51 -2.32 -16.33 -3.00
N ASN A 52 -1.98 -15.25 -2.31
CA ASN A 52 -2.93 -14.39 -1.59
C ASN A 52 -3.42 -13.21 -2.45
N GLY A 53 -3.13 -13.22 -3.75
CA GLY A 53 -3.49 -12.16 -4.69
C GLY A 53 -2.68 -10.87 -4.51
N LYS A 54 -1.63 -10.85 -3.68
CA LYS A 54 -0.77 -9.68 -3.48
C LYS A 54 0.10 -9.45 -4.71
N PRO A 55 0.18 -8.21 -5.24
CA PRO A 55 1.12 -7.89 -6.31
C PRO A 55 2.57 -8.20 -5.91
N ILE A 56 3.32 -8.77 -6.85
CA ILE A 56 4.74 -9.07 -6.73
C ILE A 56 5.48 -8.08 -7.61
N LEU A 57 6.50 -7.45 -7.04
CA LEU A 57 7.40 -6.55 -7.76
C LEU A 57 8.81 -7.12 -7.70
N ASP A 58 9.54 -7.09 -8.81
CA ASP A 58 10.97 -7.41 -8.80
C ASP A 58 11.74 -6.09 -8.68
N LEU A 59 12.32 -5.84 -7.50
CA LEU A 59 13.02 -4.59 -7.21
C LEU A 59 14.52 -4.77 -7.35
N LYS A 60 15.13 -3.93 -8.18
CA LYS A 60 16.57 -3.77 -8.32
C LYS A 60 17.11 -3.03 -7.11
N GLN A 61 18.09 -3.64 -6.43
CA GLN A 61 18.82 -2.96 -5.36
C GLN A 61 19.72 -1.87 -5.96
N LEU A 62 19.66 -0.67 -5.41
CA LEU A 62 20.48 0.48 -5.80
C LEU A 62 21.48 0.76 -4.68
N ASP A 63 22.56 -0.02 -4.64
CA ASP A 63 23.61 0.13 -3.64
C ASP A 63 24.25 1.53 -3.69
N GLY A 64 24.56 2.07 -2.51
CA GLY A 64 25.08 3.43 -2.39
C GLY A 64 24.04 4.53 -2.57
N MET A 65 22.75 4.19 -2.73
CA MET A 65 21.67 5.17 -2.88
C MET A 65 20.68 5.16 -1.70
N VAL A 66 20.17 6.35 -1.39
CA VAL A 66 19.09 6.54 -0.42
C VAL A 66 17.99 7.39 -1.04
N ILE A 67 16.75 7.04 -0.74
CA ILE A 67 15.54 7.70 -1.22
C ILE A 67 15.11 8.73 -0.19
N GLN A 68 15.03 9.99 -0.59
CA GLN A 68 14.54 11.06 0.25
C GLN A 68 13.02 10.99 0.38
N ILE A 69 12.55 10.94 1.63
CA ILE A 69 11.13 10.90 1.97
C ILE A 69 10.73 12.27 2.52
N GLN A 70 9.75 12.89 1.86
CA GLN A 70 9.33 14.26 2.16
C GLN A 70 7.98 14.34 2.89
N ASN A 71 7.20 13.26 2.91
CA ASN A 71 5.92 13.19 3.62
C ASN A 71 5.47 11.74 3.88
N GLN A 72 4.46 11.59 4.75
CA GLN A 72 3.86 10.31 5.13
C GLN A 72 3.31 9.51 3.94
N LYS A 73 2.74 10.16 2.91
CA LYS A 73 2.18 9.47 1.74
C LYS A 73 3.27 8.81 0.90
N ILE A 74 4.37 9.52 0.67
CA ILE A 74 5.55 8.99 -0.03
C ILE A 74 6.15 7.84 0.78
N TYR A 75 6.27 8.00 2.09
CA TYR A 75 6.73 6.93 2.98
C TYR A 75 5.89 5.66 2.83
N ASP A 76 4.58 5.79 2.98
CA ASP A 76 3.66 4.65 2.91
C ASP A 76 3.71 3.96 1.54
N THR A 77 3.73 4.74 0.46
CA THR A 77 3.87 4.21 -0.90
C THR A 77 5.16 3.38 -1.04
N LEU A 78 6.30 3.91 -0.57
CA LEU A 78 7.57 3.20 -0.63
C LEU A 78 7.54 1.90 0.19
N MET A 79 6.93 1.91 1.38
CA MET A 79 6.80 0.71 2.21
C MET A 79 5.99 -0.37 1.50
N GLN A 80 4.89 -0.01 0.84
CA GLN A 80 4.10 -0.96 0.07
C GLN A 80 4.89 -1.56 -1.10
N LEU A 81 5.61 -0.72 -1.86
CA LEU A 81 6.49 -1.17 -2.95
C LEU A 81 7.55 -2.15 -2.45
N TYR A 82 8.23 -1.81 -1.36
CA TYR A 82 9.23 -2.68 -0.74
C TYR A 82 8.62 -4.01 -0.29
N GLU A 83 7.43 -4.00 0.29
CA GLU A 83 6.78 -5.22 0.74
C GLU A 83 6.32 -6.08 -0.45
N CYS A 84 5.92 -5.49 -1.57
CA CYS A 84 5.67 -6.19 -2.83
C CYS A 84 6.98 -6.72 -3.46
N GLY A 85 8.09 -6.02 -3.24
CA GLY A 85 9.46 -6.41 -3.58
C GLY A 85 10.05 -7.53 -2.73
N SER A 86 9.30 -8.05 -1.75
CA SER A 86 9.81 -8.95 -0.71
C SER A 86 11.02 -8.38 0.06
N TRP A 87 11.16 -7.06 0.11
CA TRP A 87 12.16 -6.40 0.93
C TRP A 87 11.63 -6.25 2.35
N LYS A 88 12.56 -6.22 3.30
CA LYS A 88 12.27 -6.09 4.74
C LYS A 88 13.16 -5.04 5.35
N TRP A 89 12.72 -4.54 6.51
CA TRP A 89 13.59 -3.78 7.40
C TRP A 89 14.78 -4.63 7.82
N TYR A 90 15.89 -3.99 8.18
CA TYR A 90 17.03 -4.67 8.82
C TYR A 90 16.63 -5.49 10.07
N SER A 91 15.54 -5.11 10.74
CA SER A 91 14.96 -5.82 11.89
C SER A 91 14.07 -7.02 11.50
N GLU A 92 14.09 -7.45 10.24
CA GLU A 92 13.24 -8.52 9.67
C GLU A 92 11.73 -8.25 9.67
N LYS A 93 11.30 -7.06 10.10
CA LYS A 93 9.90 -6.63 10.03
C LYS A 93 9.45 -6.35 8.60
N LEU A 94 8.17 -6.59 8.32
CA LEU A 94 7.58 -6.16 7.06
C LEU A 94 7.55 -4.63 6.96
N PRO A 95 7.82 -4.06 5.76
CA PRO A 95 7.78 -2.62 5.53
C PRO A 95 6.53 -1.92 6.06
N THR A 96 5.33 -2.47 5.85
CA THR A 96 4.07 -1.80 6.24
C THR A 96 3.69 -1.96 7.71
N GLU A 97 4.41 -2.80 8.45
CA GLU A 97 4.19 -3.08 9.89
C GLU A 97 5.02 -2.17 10.81
N PHE A 98 5.61 -1.10 10.27
CA PHE A 98 6.34 -0.13 11.05
C PHE A 98 6.24 1.27 10.43
N ASN A 99 6.10 2.29 11.28
CA ASN A 99 6.07 3.68 10.85
C ASN A 99 7.25 4.48 11.40
N ALA A 100 8.36 4.48 10.64
CA ALA A 100 9.53 5.29 10.93
C ALA A 100 9.22 6.79 10.80
N TRP A 101 8.34 7.19 9.86
CA TRP A 101 8.01 8.59 9.60
C TRP A 101 7.34 9.26 10.81
N LYS A 102 6.38 8.59 11.46
CA LYS A 102 5.69 9.13 12.65
C LYS A 102 6.67 9.43 13.79
N ASN A 103 7.70 8.61 13.92
CA ASN A 103 8.75 8.76 14.92
C ASN A 103 9.83 9.78 14.51
N ASN A 104 9.81 10.24 13.26
CA ASN A 104 10.79 11.15 12.65
C ASN A 104 10.09 12.22 11.82
N GLN A 105 9.39 13.13 12.50
CA GLN A 105 8.73 14.28 11.87
C GLN A 105 9.72 15.32 11.30
N GLU A 106 11.02 15.06 11.34
CA GLU A 106 12.01 15.88 10.66
C GLU A 106 11.90 15.65 9.15
N ASN A 107 11.64 16.73 8.41
CA ASN A 107 11.30 16.78 6.98
C ASN A 107 12.34 16.19 5.98
N ASN A 108 13.28 15.35 6.41
CA ASN A 108 14.41 14.86 5.61
C ASN A 108 14.83 13.42 6.00
N MET A 109 13.87 12.52 6.16
CA MET A 109 14.18 11.10 6.35
C MET A 109 14.66 10.48 5.04
N ASN A 110 15.74 9.71 5.09
CA ASN A 110 16.26 8.96 3.95
C ASN A 110 16.16 7.46 4.21
N ILE A 111 15.73 6.69 3.21
CA ILE A 111 15.63 5.22 3.28
C ILE A 111 16.54 4.59 2.23
N THR A 112 17.35 3.59 2.61
CA THR A 112 18.23 2.91 1.65
C THR A 112 17.43 2.13 0.59
N ALA A 113 17.88 2.17 -0.66
CA ALA A 113 17.24 1.52 -1.81
C ALA A 113 17.69 0.05 -2.00
N LYS A 114 17.65 -0.77 -0.95
CA LYS A 114 18.11 -2.17 -0.99
C LYS A 114 17.38 -3.10 -0.03
N LYS A 115 17.63 -4.40 -0.11
CA LYS A 115 17.12 -5.38 0.87
C LYS A 115 17.68 -5.09 2.27
N ASN A 116 16.95 -5.47 3.31
CA ASN A 116 17.29 -5.21 4.71
C ASN A 116 17.54 -3.71 4.95
N PHE A 117 16.64 -2.88 4.41
CA PHE A 117 16.82 -1.44 4.41
C PHE A 117 16.77 -0.87 5.83
N ILE A 118 17.43 0.28 5.95
CA ILE A 118 17.43 1.11 7.14
C ILE A 118 16.96 2.51 6.77
N TYR A 119 16.49 3.25 7.76
CA TYR A 119 16.32 4.69 7.65
C TYR A 119 17.51 5.37 8.35
N SER A 120 18.03 6.44 7.76
CA SER A 120 19.06 7.27 8.40
C SER A 120 18.49 8.65 8.73
N PHE A 121 18.87 9.17 9.88
CA PHE A 121 18.59 10.54 10.28
C PHE A 121 19.55 11.47 9.53
N ALA A 122 18.98 12.43 8.81
CA ALA A 122 19.65 13.56 8.18
C ALA A 122 20.54 13.30 6.94
N PHE A 123 20.44 14.24 6.01
CA PHE A 123 21.35 14.53 4.90
C PHE A 123 22.85 14.36 5.25
N LYS A 124 23.26 14.70 6.49
CA LYS A 124 24.64 14.57 6.98
C LYS A 124 25.12 13.12 7.06
N HIS A 125 24.26 12.16 7.42
CA HIS A 125 24.66 10.75 7.46
C HIS A 125 24.89 10.24 6.03
N ALA A 126 24.00 10.54 5.10
CA ALA A 126 24.21 10.21 3.68
C ALA A 126 25.52 10.81 3.13
N GLN A 127 25.82 12.07 3.46
CA GLN A 127 27.09 12.71 3.07
C GLN A 127 28.32 12.03 3.67
N ASN A 128 28.29 11.69 4.96
CA ASN A 128 29.42 11.03 5.64
C ASN A 128 29.74 9.64 5.05
N PHE A 129 28.73 8.96 4.49
CA PHE A 129 28.88 7.66 3.85
C PHE A 129 28.95 7.75 2.31
N ASN A 130 29.07 8.97 1.75
CA ASN A 130 29.11 9.23 0.32
C ASN A 130 27.95 8.57 -0.46
N LEU A 131 26.77 8.53 0.15
CA LEU A 131 25.57 7.96 -0.45
C LEU A 131 24.90 8.99 -1.37
N LYS A 132 24.51 8.55 -2.56
CA LYS A 132 23.72 9.38 -3.48
C LYS A 132 22.29 9.46 -2.97
N ILE A 133 21.84 10.68 -2.69
CA ILE A 133 20.44 10.94 -2.36
C ILE A 133 19.67 11.06 -3.68
N ILE A 134 18.59 10.28 -3.80
CA ILE A 134 17.68 10.30 -4.94
C ILE A 134 16.26 10.57 -4.45
N THR A 135 15.43 11.11 -5.34
CA THR A 135 13.99 11.29 -5.13
C THR A 135 13.25 9.96 -5.31
N PRO A 136 12.01 9.84 -4.80
CA PRO A 136 11.16 8.69 -5.09
C PRO A 136 10.94 8.48 -6.59
N LYS A 137 10.80 9.57 -7.35
CA LYS A 137 10.64 9.52 -8.80
C LYS A 137 11.88 8.92 -9.48
N GLU A 138 13.08 9.39 -9.13
CA GLU A 138 14.32 8.80 -9.65
C GLU A 138 14.45 7.33 -9.25
N PHE A 139 14.03 6.94 -8.04
CA PHE A 139 14.02 5.53 -7.65
C PHE A 139 13.14 4.69 -8.57
N TYR A 140 11.96 5.18 -8.93
CA TYR A 140 11.02 4.50 -9.83
C TYR A 140 11.57 4.35 -11.25
N GLU A 141 12.16 5.44 -11.78
CA GLU A 141 12.79 5.50 -13.12
C GLU A 141 14.03 4.59 -13.24
N LEU A 142 14.71 4.32 -12.13
CA LEU A 142 15.91 3.46 -12.08
C LEU A 142 15.59 1.96 -11.95
N GLN A 143 14.31 1.58 -11.79
CA GLN A 143 13.91 0.17 -11.80
C GLN A 143 13.80 -0.38 -13.22
N GLU A 144 13.97 -1.69 -13.36
CA GLU A 144 13.87 -2.39 -14.63
C GLU A 144 12.97 -3.63 -14.46
N PRO A 145 11.71 -3.61 -14.94
CA PRO A 145 11.04 -2.48 -15.62
C PRO A 145 10.79 -1.28 -14.68
N GLU A 146 10.63 -0.09 -15.27
CA GLU A 146 10.30 1.14 -14.55
C GLU A 146 9.00 0.97 -13.74
N ILE A 147 8.98 1.51 -12.52
CA ILE A 147 7.76 1.55 -11.70
C ILE A 147 6.88 2.72 -12.20
N THR A 148 5.83 2.39 -12.94
CA THR A 148 4.90 3.39 -13.46
C THR A 148 3.84 3.80 -12.41
N GLN A 149 3.08 4.86 -12.69
CA GLN A 149 1.98 5.30 -11.82
C GLN A 149 0.86 4.26 -11.73
N GLU A 150 0.61 3.51 -12.80
CA GLU A 150 -0.38 2.44 -12.84
C GLU A 150 0.02 1.30 -11.89
N ILE A 151 1.31 0.93 -11.86
CA ILE A 151 1.85 -0.06 -10.90
C ILE A 151 1.65 0.43 -9.46
N ILE A 152 1.97 1.70 -9.20
CA ILE A 152 1.82 2.30 -7.87
C ILE A 152 0.34 2.30 -7.46
N GLN A 153 -0.57 2.66 -8.37
CA GLN A 153 -2.01 2.66 -8.11
C GLN A 153 -2.52 1.25 -7.80
N GLU A 154 -2.17 0.26 -8.62
CA GLU A 154 -2.59 -1.14 -8.43
C GLU A 154 -2.13 -1.68 -7.07
N ILE A 155 -0.89 -1.37 -6.66
CA ILE A 155 -0.34 -1.77 -5.37
C ILE A 155 -1.10 -1.06 -4.23
N ASN A 156 -1.27 0.26 -4.32
CA ASN A 156 -1.98 1.05 -3.32
C ASN A 156 -3.41 0.53 -3.10
N GLU A 157 -4.15 0.26 -4.18
CA GLU A 157 -5.50 -0.28 -4.10
C GLU A 157 -5.53 -1.64 -3.38
N TRP A 158 -4.57 -2.52 -3.67
CA TRP A 158 -4.49 -3.80 -2.97
C TRP A 158 -4.26 -3.62 -1.47
N PHE A 159 -3.36 -2.73 -1.05
CA PHE A 159 -3.12 -2.47 0.38
C PHE A 159 -4.30 -1.78 1.05
N GLU A 160 -5.02 -0.88 0.39
CA GLU A 160 -6.23 -0.27 0.93
C GLU A 160 -7.34 -1.31 1.18
N ILE A 161 -7.48 -2.31 0.31
CA ILE A 161 -8.49 -3.36 0.47
C ILE A 161 -8.07 -4.39 1.54
N ASN A 162 -6.81 -4.81 1.53
CA ASN A 162 -6.36 -5.98 2.30
C ASN A 162 -5.64 -5.63 3.61
N LYS A 163 -5.03 -4.44 3.69
CA LYS A 163 -4.31 -3.93 4.87
C LYS A 163 -4.63 -2.44 5.12
N PRO A 164 -5.91 -2.06 5.30
CA PRO A 164 -6.32 -0.66 5.42
C PRO A 164 -5.75 0.07 6.65
N ASN A 165 -5.46 -0.68 7.72
CA ASN A 165 -5.01 -0.18 9.02
C ASN A 165 -3.51 -0.44 9.27
N ARG A 166 -2.72 -0.63 8.20
CA ARG A 166 -1.27 -0.82 8.30
C ARG A 166 -0.60 0.35 9.01
N GLU A 167 0.45 0.07 9.79
CA GLU A 167 1.12 1.11 10.57
C GLU A 167 1.77 2.18 9.68
N SER A 168 2.31 1.77 8.53
CA SER A 168 2.99 2.68 7.59
C SER A 168 2.11 3.80 7.04
N LYS A 169 0.79 3.68 7.14
CA LYS A 169 -0.16 4.68 6.65
C LYS A 169 -0.18 5.95 7.51
N GLY A 170 0.10 5.82 8.80
CA GLY A 170 0.10 6.94 9.78
C GLY A 170 -1.20 7.09 10.53
#